data_AF-A0A849YXV9-F1
#
_entry.id   AF-A0A849YXV9-F1
#
_cell.length_a   1.000
_cell.length_b   1.000
_cell.length_c   1.000
_cell.angle_alpha   90.00
_cell.angle_beta   90.00
_cell.angle_gamma   90.00
#
_symmetry.space_group_name_H-M   'P 1'
#
loop_
_entity.id
_entity.type
_entity.pdbx_description
1 polymer ?
#
loop_
_entity_poly.entity_id
_entity_poly.type
_entity_poly.pdbx_seq_one_letter_code
_entity_poly.pdbx_strand_id
1 'polypeptide(L)'
;MQTGDQLDRGDDDKAILDLFEDLTKKAKEKGGTFLPLNGNHELMNAQLDFRYVTEGSNPPFAEFAASAPAGLPNVPESQKGRAAAFFPGGPYAKKLAERPIVALVGDTIFVHGGVLPKHVDYGLDKMDAETRAWLRGETKSPPPIVVAEDGPVWARHYSAAPGREECATLGKVLEMLGKKRMVMGHTPQKPGISAACDDRAWRIDTGMAHHYGGKVEVLEITGDAVKVLKEP
;
A
#
# COMPACT_ATOMS: atom_id res chain seq x y z
N MET A 1 0.26 11.39 -2.76
CA MET A 1 0.16 10.10 -2.04
C MET A 1 0.08 9.01 -3.07
N GLN A 2 0.63 7.82 -2.79
CA GLN A 2 0.35 6.59 -3.52
C GLN A 2 -0.05 5.54 -2.47
N THR A 3 -1.15 4.82 -2.68
CA THR A 3 -1.80 4.01 -1.63
C THR A 3 -1.46 2.52 -1.69
N GLY A 4 -0.22 2.11 -2.02
CA GLY A 4 0.20 0.70 -2.06
C GLY A 4 -0.09 -0.01 -3.39
N ASP A 5 0.31 -1.28 -3.50
CA ASP A 5 0.27 -2.11 -4.72
C ASP A 5 1.08 -1.51 -5.87
N GLN A 6 2.37 -1.35 -5.60
CA GLN A 6 3.37 -0.91 -6.57
C GLN A 6 4.05 -2.11 -7.26
N LEU A 7 3.94 -3.28 -6.63
CA LEU A 7 4.51 -4.54 -7.05
C LEU A 7 3.46 -5.46 -7.66
N ASP A 8 3.97 -6.43 -8.43
CA ASP A 8 3.26 -7.57 -9.01
C ASP A 8 2.34 -7.22 -10.19
N ARG A 9 1.94 -8.27 -10.93
CA ARG A 9 1.12 -8.22 -12.16
C ARG A 9 1.71 -7.42 -13.34
N GLY A 10 2.89 -6.84 -13.19
CA GLY A 10 3.72 -6.24 -14.23
C GLY A 10 5.20 -6.59 -14.07
N ASP A 11 6.02 -6.26 -15.07
CA ASP A 11 7.44 -6.61 -15.10
C ASP A 11 8.36 -5.50 -14.52
N ASP A 12 7.82 -4.30 -14.31
CA ASP A 12 8.58 -3.08 -14.00
C ASP A 12 8.72 -2.77 -12.49
N ASP A 13 8.41 -3.73 -11.61
CA ASP A 13 8.43 -3.61 -10.15
C ASP A 13 9.62 -2.82 -9.60
N LYS A 14 10.85 -3.21 -9.99
CA LYS A 14 12.08 -2.55 -9.50
C LYS A 14 12.16 -1.09 -9.97
N ALA A 15 11.82 -0.84 -11.24
CA ALA A 15 11.86 0.50 -11.82
C ALA A 15 10.84 1.43 -11.16
N ILE A 16 9.64 0.93 -10.87
CA ILE A 16 8.60 1.67 -10.13
C ILE A 16 9.09 2.02 -8.72
N LEU A 17 9.62 1.04 -7.99
CA LEU A 17 10.12 1.29 -6.64
C LEU A 17 11.29 2.28 -6.62
N ASP A 18 12.24 2.16 -7.55
CA ASP A 18 13.38 3.08 -7.65
C ASP A 18 12.94 4.50 -8.04
N LEU A 19 11.95 4.64 -8.93
CA LEU A 19 11.31 5.92 -9.23
C LEU A 19 10.68 6.54 -7.98
N PHE A 20 10.05 5.74 -7.12
CA PHE A 20 9.38 6.25 -5.91
C PHE A 20 10.38 6.75 -4.86
N GLU A 21 11.53 6.10 -4.73
CA GLU A 21 12.62 6.60 -3.89
C GLU A 21 13.17 7.94 -4.40
N ASP A 22 13.36 8.07 -5.72
CA ASP A 22 13.79 9.31 -6.35
C ASP A 22 12.75 10.43 -6.22
N LEU A 23 11.47 10.14 -6.45
CA LEU A 23 10.37 11.09 -6.23
C LEU A 23 10.26 11.55 -4.77
N THR A 24 10.48 10.64 -3.82
CA THR A 24 10.51 10.99 -2.38
C THR A 24 11.59 12.02 -2.10
N LYS A 25 12.81 11.81 -2.62
CA LYS A 25 13.92 12.76 -2.49
C LYS A 25 13.61 14.10 -3.17
N LYS A 26 13.21 14.07 -4.45
CA LYS A 26 12.93 15.27 -5.25
C LYS A 26 11.80 16.10 -4.66
N ALA A 27 10.73 15.47 -4.18
CA ALA A 27 9.63 16.18 -3.54
C ALA A 27 10.11 16.93 -2.30
N LYS A 28 10.92 16.30 -1.45
CA LYS A 28 11.50 16.93 -0.26
C LYS A 28 12.40 18.12 -0.61
N GLU A 29 13.25 17.99 -1.63
CA GLU A 29 14.10 19.08 -2.13
C GLU A 29 13.31 20.29 -2.64
N LYS A 30 12.05 20.09 -3.06
CA LYS A 30 11.13 21.14 -3.50
C LYS A 30 10.19 21.62 -2.39
N GLY A 31 10.39 21.19 -1.13
CA GLY A 31 9.56 21.57 0.01
C GLY A 31 8.21 20.83 0.08
N GLY A 32 8.01 19.80 -0.74
CA GLY A 32 6.85 18.94 -0.73
C GLY A 32 7.12 17.57 -0.11
N THR A 33 6.16 16.66 -0.24
CA THR A 33 6.30 15.27 0.21
C THR A 33 5.61 14.33 -0.76
N PHE A 34 6.35 13.35 -1.26
CA PHE A 34 5.78 12.17 -1.90
C PHE A 34 5.79 11.04 -0.87
N LEU A 35 4.62 10.46 -0.62
CA LEU A 35 4.44 9.39 0.37
C LEU A 35 3.78 8.19 -0.32
N PRO A 36 4.56 7.16 -0.64
CA PRO A 36 4.02 5.85 -0.98
C PRO A 36 3.70 5.08 0.31
N LEU A 37 2.54 4.43 0.34
CA LEU A 37 2.13 3.52 1.41
C LEU A 37 2.52 2.09 1.06
N ASN A 38 2.53 1.22 2.06
CA ASN A 38 2.57 -0.23 1.83
C ASN A 38 1.16 -0.77 1.61
N GLY A 39 0.97 -1.50 0.52
CA GLY A 39 -0.22 -2.30 0.22
C GLY A 39 -0.02 -3.78 0.52
N ASN A 40 -0.97 -4.61 0.10
CA ASN A 40 -0.83 -6.05 0.35
C ASN A 40 0.30 -6.65 -0.48
N HIS A 41 0.51 -6.21 -1.72
CA HIS A 41 1.56 -6.77 -2.58
C HIS A 41 2.97 -6.50 -2.07
N GLU A 42 3.20 -5.34 -1.42
CA GLU A 42 4.46 -5.04 -0.72
C GLU A 42 4.72 -6.02 0.43
N LEU A 43 3.70 -6.28 1.27
CA LEU A 43 3.86 -7.18 2.42
C LEU A 43 3.92 -8.65 1.98
N MET A 44 3.18 -9.03 0.94
CA MET A 44 3.23 -10.37 0.33
C MET A 44 4.65 -10.69 -0.17
N ASN A 45 5.29 -9.77 -0.89
CA ASN A 45 6.67 -9.96 -1.33
C ASN A 45 7.63 -10.14 -0.14
N ALA A 46 7.44 -9.39 0.96
CA ALA A 46 8.23 -9.57 2.18
C ALA A 46 7.91 -10.89 2.92
N GLN A 47 6.69 -11.41 2.79
CA GLN A 47 6.29 -12.75 3.25
C GLN A 47 6.72 -13.87 2.31
N LEU A 48 7.40 -13.55 1.20
CA LEU A 48 7.78 -14.48 0.12
C LEU A 48 6.58 -15.13 -0.58
N ASP A 49 5.43 -14.47 -0.54
CA ASP A 49 4.25 -14.86 -1.30
C ASP A 49 4.29 -14.22 -2.68
N PHE A 50 4.87 -14.95 -3.64
CA PHE A 50 5.08 -14.48 -5.01
C PHE A 50 4.00 -14.94 -6.00
N ARG A 51 2.80 -15.29 -5.52
CA ARG A 51 1.74 -15.85 -6.39
C ARG A 51 1.27 -14.91 -7.52
N TYR A 52 1.55 -13.61 -7.43
CA TYR A 52 1.20 -12.59 -8.43
C TYR A 52 2.41 -11.99 -9.16
N VAL A 53 3.63 -12.43 -8.81
CA VAL A 53 4.87 -12.00 -9.44
C VAL A 53 4.97 -12.64 -10.82
N THR A 54 5.22 -11.84 -11.85
CA THR A 54 5.49 -12.33 -13.20
C THR A 54 6.94 -12.80 -13.34
N GLU A 55 7.22 -13.70 -14.28
CA GLU A 55 8.60 -14.14 -14.53
C GLU A 55 9.51 -12.97 -14.93
N GLY A 56 9.01 -12.05 -15.76
CA GLY A 56 9.74 -10.88 -16.26
C GLY A 56 10.14 -9.87 -15.18
N SER A 57 9.45 -9.86 -14.05
CA SER A 57 9.76 -8.96 -12.92
C SER A 57 10.93 -9.43 -12.04
N ASN A 58 11.43 -10.67 -12.18
CA ASN A 58 12.49 -11.21 -11.33
C ASN A 58 13.93 -10.81 -11.73
N PRO A 59 14.33 -10.83 -13.01
CA PRO A 59 15.70 -10.54 -13.44
C PRO A 59 16.28 -9.23 -12.87
N PRO A 60 15.54 -8.12 -12.75
CA PRO A 60 16.06 -6.89 -12.16
C PRO A 60 16.55 -7.04 -10.72
N PHE A 61 16.08 -8.04 -9.97
CA PHE A 61 16.49 -8.30 -8.58
C PHE A 61 17.62 -9.33 -8.45
N ALA A 62 18.10 -9.92 -9.54
CA ALA A 62 19.11 -10.99 -9.50
C ALA A 62 20.40 -10.58 -8.78
N GLU A 63 20.75 -9.28 -8.84
CA GLU A 63 21.92 -8.71 -8.14
C GLU A 63 21.90 -8.92 -6.62
N PHE A 64 20.73 -9.08 -6.01
CA PHE A 64 20.60 -9.24 -4.56
C PHE A 64 20.80 -10.68 -4.08
N ALA A 65 20.84 -11.66 -4.98
CA ALA A 65 20.88 -13.08 -4.61
C ALA A 65 22.08 -13.43 -3.70
N ALA A 66 23.22 -12.76 -3.89
CA ALA A 66 24.43 -12.97 -3.08
C ALA A 66 24.36 -12.32 -1.67
N SER A 67 23.39 -11.43 -1.43
CA SER A 67 23.23 -10.67 -0.18
C SER A 67 21.97 -11.07 0.59
N ALA A 68 21.53 -12.32 0.43
CA ALA A 68 20.36 -12.87 1.13
C ALA A 68 20.48 -12.71 2.65
N PRO A 69 19.45 -12.16 3.34
CA PRO A 69 19.46 -12.12 4.79
C PRO A 69 19.46 -13.52 5.41
N ALA A 70 20.00 -13.63 6.63
CA ALA A 70 19.99 -14.88 7.37
C ALA A 70 18.55 -15.39 7.60
N GLY A 71 18.34 -16.70 7.46
CA GLY A 71 17.04 -17.32 7.66
C GLY A 71 16.11 -17.26 6.45
N LEU A 72 16.55 -16.71 5.32
CA LEU A 72 15.82 -16.82 4.05
C LEU A 72 15.66 -18.31 3.68
N PRO A 73 14.43 -18.82 3.45
CA PRO A 73 14.20 -20.19 3.02
C PRO A 73 14.68 -20.41 1.57
N ASN A 74 14.85 -21.67 1.20
CA ASN A 74 15.12 -22.03 -0.19
C ASN A 74 13.91 -21.67 -1.07
N VAL A 75 14.18 -20.90 -2.12
CA VAL A 75 13.22 -20.52 -3.17
C VAL A 75 13.76 -20.96 -4.53
N PRO A 76 12.91 -21.06 -5.57
CA PRO A 76 13.37 -21.30 -6.94
C PRO A 76 14.50 -20.36 -7.37
N GLU A 77 15.41 -20.84 -8.21
CA GLU A 77 16.60 -20.08 -8.64
C GLU A 77 16.23 -18.70 -9.22
N SER A 78 15.19 -18.67 -10.06
CA SER A 78 14.67 -17.45 -10.68
C SER A 78 14.19 -16.41 -9.67
N GLN A 79 13.84 -16.81 -8.44
CA GLN A 79 13.28 -15.93 -7.42
C GLN A 79 14.29 -15.57 -6.32
N LYS A 80 15.49 -16.15 -6.30
CA LYS A 80 16.49 -15.90 -5.23
C LYS A 80 16.81 -14.42 -5.04
N GLY A 81 16.99 -13.69 -6.14
CA GLY A 81 17.25 -12.25 -6.10
C GLY A 81 16.12 -11.46 -5.46
N ARG A 82 14.87 -11.69 -5.91
CA ARG A 82 13.66 -11.07 -5.34
C ARG A 82 13.48 -11.44 -3.87
N ALA A 83 13.62 -12.71 -3.53
CA ALA A 83 13.52 -13.18 -2.15
C ALA A 83 14.55 -12.49 -1.25
N ALA A 84 15.82 -12.42 -1.67
CA ALA A 84 16.85 -11.69 -0.92
C ALA A 84 16.54 -10.19 -0.79
N ALA A 85 15.95 -9.57 -1.82
CA ALA A 85 15.60 -8.16 -1.83
C ALA A 85 14.49 -7.80 -0.82
N PHE A 86 13.42 -8.61 -0.77
CA PHE A 86 12.20 -8.30 -0.02
C PHE A 86 12.05 -9.02 1.31
N PHE A 87 12.76 -10.13 1.54
CA PHE A 87 12.74 -10.79 2.84
C PHE A 87 13.15 -9.81 3.95
N PRO A 88 12.51 -9.84 5.13
CA PRO A 88 12.86 -9.01 6.28
C PRO A 88 14.36 -8.78 6.47
N GLY A 89 14.77 -7.52 6.49
CA GLY A 89 16.18 -7.10 6.58
C GLY A 89 16.90 -6.94 5.23
N GLY A 90 16.28 -7.37 4.14
CA GLY A 90 16.72 -7.15 2.76
C GLY A 90 16.68 -5.67 2.36
N PRO A 91 17.37 -5.29 1.27
CA PRO A 91 17.49 -3.90 0.85
C PRO A 91 16.15 -3.24 0.50
N TYR A 92 15.26 -3.94 -0.21
CA TYR A 92 13.93 -3.41 -0.53
C TYR A 92 12.97 -3.53 0.64
N ALA A 93 13.07 -4.59 1.46
CA ALA A 93 12.33 -4.69 2.72
C ALA A 93 12.55 -3.46 3.62
N LYS A 94 13.82 -3.03 3.75
CA LYS A 94 14.19 -1.83 4.50
C LYS A 94 13.64 -0.53 3.90
N LYS A 95 13.57 -0.41 2.57
CA LYS A 95 12.89 0.71 1.91
C LYS A 95 11.39 0.71 2.22
N LEU A 96 10.74 -0.45 2.13
CA LEU A 96 9.33 -0.61 2.51
C LEU A 96 9.09 -0.28 3.99
N ALA A 97 10.04 -0.58 4.86
CA ALA A 97 9.95 -0.24 6.28
C ALA A 97 9.86 1.27 6.56
N GLU A 98 10.29 2.12 5.61
CA GLU A 98 10.17 3.57 5.74
C GLU A 98 8.77 4.09 5.38
N ARG A 99 7.92 3.25 4.78
CA ARG A 99 6.59 3.59 4.31
C ARG A 99 5.52 3.25 5.35
N PRO A 100 4.53 4.11 5.58
CA PRO A 100 3.46 3.83 6.53
C PRO A 100 2.42 2.85 5.95
N ILE A 101 1.67 2.18 6.82
CA ILE A 101 0.47 1.41 6.45
C ILE A 101 -0.74 2.34 6.34
N VAL A 102 -0.83 3.33 7.23
CA VAL A 102 -1.89 4.34 7.25
C VAL A 102 -1.26 5.73 7.40
N ALA A 103 -1.66 6.69 6.58
CA ALA A 103 -1.23 8.08 6.71
C ALA A 103 -2.40 9.01 7.01
N LEU A 104 -2.22 9.88 8.01
CA LEU A 104 -3.18 10.92 8.37
C LEU A 104 -2.65 12.27 7.87
N VAL A 105 -3.28 12.84 6.84
CA VAL A 105 -2.86 14.12 6.25
C VAL A 105 -4.04 15.08 6.23
N GLY A 106 -3.95 16.15 7.03
CA GLY A 106 -5.08 17.05 7.27
C GLY A 106 -6.30 16.29 7.78
N ASP A 107 -7.42 16.48 7.09
CA ASP A 107 -8.72 15.84 7.39
C ASP A 107 -8.92 14.48 6.69
N THR A 108 -7.87 13.92 6.08
CA THR A 108 -7.96 12.70 5.26
C THR A 108 -7.10 11.56 5.81
N ILE A 109 -7.70 10.38 5.86
CA ILE A 109 -7.02 9.10 6.10
C ILE A 109 -6.65 8.50 4.74
N PHE A 110 -5.40 8.12 4.54
CA PHE A 110 -4.95 7.35 3.38
C PHE A 110 -4.53 5.96 3.83
N VAL A 111 -5.01 4.93 3.14
CA VAL A 111 -4.75 3.52 3.45
C VAL A 111 -4.85 2.71 2.17
N HIS A 112 -4.24 1.52 2.12
CA HIS A 112 -4.37 0.67 0.94
C HIS A 112 -5.77 0.06 0.78
N GLY A 113 -6.26 -0.68 1.79
CA GLY A 113 -7.59 -1.31 1.78
C GLY A 113 -8.65 -0.52 2.57
N GLY A 114 -8.48 -0.40 3.90
CA GLY A 114 -9.43 0.32 4.74
C GLY A 114 -9.14 0.24 6.24
N VAL A 115 -9.47 1.29 7.01
CA VAL A 115 -9.31 1.28 8.48
C VAL A 115 -10.63 0.92 9.17
N LEU A 116 -10.62 -0.11 10.00
CA LEU A 116 -11.76 -0.53 10.83
C LEU A 116 -11.58 -0.02 12.28
N PRO A 117 -12.66 0.06 13.10
CA PRO A 117 -12.56 0.54 14.49
C PRO A 117 -11.48 -0.18 15.30
N LYS A 118 -11.37 -1.50 15.14
CA LYS A 118 -10.36 -2.33 15.82
C LYS A 118 -8.91 -1.90 15.51
N HIS A 119 -8.64 -1.32 14.35
CA HIS A 119 -7.31 -0.81 14.00
C HIS A 119 -7.00 0.49 14.74
N VAL A 120 -8.01 1.34 14.94
CA VAL A 120 -7.89 2.55 15.75
C VAL A 120 -7.66 2.20 17.21
N ASP A 121 -8.45 1.26 17.75
CA ASP A 121 -8.30 0.77 19.13
C ASP A 121 -6.94 0.10 19.38
N TYR A 122 -6.40 -0.60 18.38
CA TYR A 122 -5.06 -1.19 18.46
C TYR A 122 -3.95 -0.13 18.50
N GLY A 123 -4.18 1.01 17.86
CA GLY A 123 -3.23 2.10 17.68
C GLY A 123 -2.52 2.04 16.32
N LEU A 124 -2.79 3.05 15.47
CA LEU A 124 -2.21 3.15 14.13
C LEU A 124 -0.67 3.25 14.17
N ASP A 125 -0.12 4.06 15.08
CA ASP A 125 1.33 4.22 15.23
C ASP A 125 2.00 2.91 15.68
N LYS A 126 1.33 2.15 16.56
CA LYS A 126 1.82 0.86 17.03
C LYS A 126 1.88 -0.14 15.88
N MET A 127 0.83 -0.19 15.08
CA MET A 127 0.72 -1.05 13.90
C MET A 127 1.82 -0.75 12.87
N ASP A 128 2.08 0.54 12.60
CA ASP A 128 3.15 0.99 11.72
C ASP A 128 4.54 0.62 12.28
N ALA A 129 4.76 0.84 13.58
CA ALA A 129 6.03 0.53 14.24
C ALA A 129 6.33 -0.98 14.21
N GLU A 130 5.34 -1.83 14.48
CA GLU A 130 5.49 -3.29 14.44
C GLU A 130 5.76 -3.79 13.02
N THR A 131 5.07 -3.23 12.02
CA THR A 131 5.30 -3.57 10.61
C THR A 131 6.70 -3.17 10.16
N ARG A 132 7.14 -1.97 10.53
CA ARG A 132 8.50 -1.46 10.26
C ARG A 132 9.57 -2.33 10.90
N ALA A 133 9.39 -2.71 12.17
CA ALA A 133 10.31 -3.60 12.87
C ALA A 133 10.42 -4.96 12.15
N TRP A 134 9.28 -5.52 11.74
CA TRP A 134 9.25 -6.75 10.96
C TRP A 134 9.97 -6.61 9.63
N LEU A 135 9.67 -5.59 8.82
CA LEU A 135 10.32 -5.38 7.51
C LEU A 135 11.84 -5.15 7.62
N ARG A 136 12.31 -4.59 8.74
CA ARG A 136 13.75 -4.45 9.03
C ARG A 136 14.42 -5.74 9.49
N GLY A 137 13.65 -6.80 9.75
CA GLY A 137 14.13 -8.08 10.27
C GLY A 137 14.36 -8.09 11.79
N GLU A 138 13.81 -7.11 12.52
CA GLU A 138 13.92 -7.00 13.98
C GLU A 138 12.95 -7.97 14.68
N THR A 139 11.85 -8.34 14.02
CA THR A 139 10.89 -9.34 14.47
C THR A 139 10.67 -10.41 13.40
N LYS A 140 10.17 -11.58 13.80
CA LYS A 140 10.05 -12.75 12.90
C LYS A 140 8.82 -12.74 12.01
N SER A 141 7.77 -12.01 12.39
CA SER A 141 6.45 -12.14 11.75
C SER A 141 5.77 -10.79 11.65
N PRO A 142 4.98 -10.55 10.60
CA PRO A 142 4.19 -9.34 10.48
C PRO A 142 3.14 -9.29 11.60
N PRO A 143 2.72 -8.08 12.02
CA PRO A 143 1.60 -7.93 12.95
C PRO A 143 0.31 -8.53 12.34
N PRO A 144 -0.33 -9.54 12.98
CA PRO A 144 -1.49 -10.21 12.40
C PRO A 144 -2.65 -9.28 12.06
N ILE A 145 -2.82 -8.20 12.83
CA ILE A 145 -3.86 -7.20 12.59
C ILE A 145 -3.68 -6.46 11.25
N VAL A 146 -2.45 -6.39 10.72
CA VAL A 146 -2.14 -5.77 9.42
C VAL A 146 -2.47 -6.69 8.27
N VAL A 147 -2.04 -7.95 8.37
CA VAL A 147 -2.05 -8.92 7.26
C VAL A 147 -3.28 -9.82 7.24
N ALA A 148 -4.17 -9.71 8.24
CA ALA A 148 -5.47 -10.37 8.22
C ALA A 148 -6.32 -9.92 7.03
N GLU A 149 -7.30 -10.73 6.63
CA GLU A 149 -8.22 -10.42 5.52
C GLU A 149 -9.00 -9.11 5.72
N ASP A 150 -9.33 -8.80 6.98
CA ASP A 150 -9.97 -7.55 7.38
C ASP A 150 -8.97 -6.51 7.90
N GLY A 151 -7.66 -6.73 7.69
CA GLY A 151 -6.59 -5.81 8.02
C GLY A 151 -6.51 -4.61 7.07
N PRO A 152 -5.79 -3.55 7.43
CA PRO A 152 -5.71 -2.29 6.66
C PRO A 152 -5.25 -2.44 5.21
N VAL A 153 -4.45 -3.45 4.88
CA VAL A 153 -3.99 -3.69 3.50
C VAL A 153 -4.86 -4.69 2.73
N TRP A 154 -5.90 -5.26 3.33
CA TRP A 154 -6.77 -6.24 2.66
C TRP A 154 -8.26 -5.90 2.73
N ALA A 155 -8.67 -5.10 3.72
CA ALA A 155 -10.06 -4.79 3.96
C ALA A 155 -10.72 -4.16 2.73
N ARG A 156 -11.85 -4.76 2.30
CA ARG A 156 -12.66 -4.27 1.18
C ARG A 156 -13.98 -3.62 1.62
N HIS A 157 -14.18 -3.48 2.93
CA HIS A 157 -15.43 -3.03 3.56
C HIS A 157 -15.98 -1.74 2.94
N TYR A 158 -15.12 -0.75 2.66
CA TYR A 158 -15.55 0.54 2.12
C TYR A 158 -15.35 0.68 0.61
N SER A 159 -14.65 -0.27 -0.02
CA SER A 159 -14.19 -0.16 -1.41
C SER A 159 -14.94 -1.06 -2.39
N ALA A 160 -15.49 -2.19 -1.94
CA ALA A 160 -16.26 -3.10 -2.80
C ALA A 160 -17.67 -2.57 -3.11
N ALA A 161 -18.61 -2.74 -2.19
CA ALA A 161 -19.99 -2.28 -2.36
C ALA A 161 -20.56 -1.85 -0.99
N PRO A 162 -20.04 -0.75 -0.39
CA PRO A 162 -20.44 -0.34 0.95
C PRO A 162 -21.93 0.01 0.99
N GLY A 163 -22.65 -0.59 1.94
CA GLY A 163 -24.02 -0.28 2.28
C GLY A 163 -24.12 0.60 3.53
N ARG A 164 -25.31 0.60 4.14
CA ARG A 164 -25.60 1.42 5.33
C ARG A 164 -24.70 1.07 6.52
N GLU A 165 -24.42 -0.22 6.72
CA GLU A 165 -23.63 -0.68 7.88
C GLU A 165 -22.15 -0.37 7.72
N GLU A 166 -21.59 -0.56 6.53
CA GLU A 166 -20.21 -0.21 6.21
C GLU A 166 -20.01 1.31 6.30
N CYS A 167 -20.94 2.11 5.78
CA CYS A 167 -20.88 3.57 5.89
C CYS A 167 -21.04 4.07 7.33
N ALA A 168 -21.84 3.39 8.17
CA ALA A 168 -21.91 3.70 9.60
C ALA A 168 -20.59 3.36 10.32
N THR A 169 -19.96 2.24 9.95
CA THR A 169 -18.66 1.82 10.49
C THR A 169 -17.55 2.80 10.09
N LEU A 170 -17.52 3.24 8.84
CA LEU A 170 -16.63 4.30 8.37
C LEU A 170 -16.84 5.58 9.19
N GLY A 171 -18.09 5.98 9.42
CA GLY A 171 -18.43 7.15 10.23
C GLY A 171 -17.81 7.10 11.63
N LYS A 172 -17.88 5.94 12.31
CA LYS A 172 -17.24 5.74 13.62
C LYS A 172 -15.73 5.92 13.56
N VAL A 173 -15.06 5.34 12.55
CA VAL A 173 -13.61 5.45 12.40
C VAL A 173 -13.18 6.90 12.17
N LEU A 174 -13.92 7.62 11.32
CA LEU A 174 -13.69 9.04 11.06
C LEU A 174 -13.88 9.89 12.32
N GLU A 175 -14.91 9.62 13.12
CA GLU A 175 -15.15 10.28 14.40
C GLU A 175 -14.02 10.01 15.41
N MET A 176 -13.64 8.75 15.59
CA MET A 176 -12.57 8.36 16.52
C MET A 176 -11.23 9.04 16.21
N LEU A 177 -10.96 9.29 14.92
CA LEU A 177 -9.71 9.92 14.46
C LEU A 177 -9.84 11.43 14.21
N GLY A 178 -11.04 12.01 14.36
CA GLY A 178 -11.32 13.40 14.03
C GLY A 178 -11.02 13.75 12.56
N LYS A 179 -11.43 12.89 11.61
CA LYS A 179 -11.19 13.04 10.16
C LYS A 179 -12.50 13.17 9.40
N LYS A 180 -12.45 13.73 8.19
CA LYS A 180 -13.64 13.93 7.33
C LYS A 180 -13.83 12.82 6.31
N ARG A 181 -12.72 12.25 5.81
CA ARG A 181 -12.77 11.27 4.71
C ARG A 181 -11.64 10.26 4.78
N MET A 182 -11.86 9.12 4.15
CA MET A 182 -10.87 8.08 3.91
C MET A 182 -10.68 7.89 2.40
N VAL A 183 -9.43 7.74 1.97
CA VAL A 183 -9.02 7.47 0.60
C VAL A 183 -8.32 6.11 0.57
N MET A 184 -8.75 5.22 -0.33
CA MET A 184 -8.24 3.86 -0.40
C MET A 184 -8.16 3.30 -1.83
N GLY A 185 -7.26 2.33 -2.02
CA GLY A 185 -7.08 1.58 -3.26
C GLY A 185 -7.62 0.14 -3.15
N HIS A 186 -6.79 -0.84 -3.51
CA HIS A 186 -6.96 -2.30 -3.38
C HIS A 186 -8.10 -2.97 -4.17
N THR A 187 -9.21 -2.26 -4.34
CA THR A 187 -10.40 -2.74 -5.03
C THR A 187 -10.59 -1.90 -6.28
N PRO A 188 -10.23 -2.42 -7.46
CA PRO A 188 -10.37 -1.71 -8.71
C PRO A 188 -11.81 -1.23 -8.94
N GLN A 189 -11.96 0.05 -9.23
CA GLN A 189 -13.22 0.72 -9.53
C GLN A 189 -13.40 0.84 -11.04
N LYS A 190 -14.66 0.75 -11.49
CA LYS A 190 -15.05 0.98 -12.89
C LYS A 190 -16.18 2.01 -12.95
N PRO A 191 -16.14 3.01 -13.84
CA PRO A 191 -15.14 3.23 -14.89
C PRO A 191 -13.86 3.98 -14.43
N GLY A 192 -13.77 4.40 -13.17
CA GLY A 192 -12.65 5.17 -12.62
C GLY A 192 -12.85 5.44 -11.13
N ILE A 193 -12.17 6.46 -10.61
CA ILE A 193 -12.28 6.86 -9.20
C ILE A 193 -13.73 7.12 -8.83
N SER A 194 -14.15 6.61 -7.66
CA SER A 194 -15.54 6.69 -7.22
C SER A 194 -15.65 7.04 -5.73
N ALA A 195 -16.60 7.90 -5.40
CA ALA A 195 -16.95 8.25 -4.03
C ALA A 195 -18.07 7.35 -3.50
N ALA A 196 -18.11 7.14 -2.18
CA ALA A 196 -19.15 6.41 -1.45
C ALA A 196 -19.38 7.03 -0.07
N CYS A 197 -20.47 6.61 0.60
CA CYS A 197 -20.83 7.04 1.95
C CYS A 197 -20.92 8.57 2.10
N ASP A 198 -21.59 9.24 1.15
CA ASP A 198 -21.74 10.70 1.10
C ASP A 198 -20.37 11.41 1.04
N ASP A 199 -19.53 11.01 0.08
CA ASP A 199 -18.18 11.54 -0.17
C ASP A 199 -17.16 11.38 0.98
N ARG A 200 -17.46 10.49 1.93
CA ARG A 200 -16.56 10.15 3.04
C ARG A 200 -15.61 9.00 2.71
N ALA A 201 -15.91 8.17 1.71
CA ALA A 201 -15.02 7.15 1.18
C ALA A 201 -14.67 7.43 -0.28
N TRP A 202 -13.38 7.57 -0.57
CA TRP A 202 -12.86 7.77 -1.92
C TRP A 202 -12.05 6.57 -2.36
N ARG A 203 -12.52 5.89 -3.40
CA ARG A 203 -11.97 4.63 -3.91
C ARG A 203 -11.19 4.95 -5.18
N ILE A 204 -9.87 4.92 -5.08
CA ILE A 204 -8.97 5.52 -6.08
C ILE A 204 -8.20 4.51 -6.93
N ASP A 205 -8.33 3.22 -6.66
CA ASP A 205 -7.76 2.19 -7.53
C ASP A 205 -8.60 2.08 -8.80
N THR A 206 -8.05 2.51 -9.92
CA THR A 206 -8.68 2.44 -11.24
C THR A 206 -8.34 1.16 -12.00
N GLY A 207 -7.56 0.24 -11.43
CA GLY A 207 -7.02 -0.91 -12.13
C GLY A 207 -5.99 -0.53 -13.19
N MET A 208 -5.08 0.41 -12.89
CA MET A 208 -4.11 0.95 -13.86
C MET A 208 -3.12 -0.09 -14.40
N ALA A 209 -2.86 -1.17 -13.66
CA ALA A 209 -2.01 -2.26 -14.16
C ALA A 209 -2.56 -2.81 -15.49
N HIS A 210 -1.66 -3.14 -16.43
CA HIS A 210 -2.04 -3.68 -17.74
C HIS A 210 -2.97 -4.90 -17.64
N HIS A 211 -2.82 -5.70 -16.57
CA HIS A 211 -3.70 -6.81 -16.25
C HIS A 211 -5.20 -6.45 -16.19
N TYR A 212 -5.54 -5.24 -15.74
CA TYR A 212 -6.91 -4.75 -15.59
C TYR A 212 -7.33 -3.79 -16.70
N GLY A 213 -6.37 -3.07 -17.30
CA GLY A 213 -6.63 -2.15 -18.42
C GLY A 213 -7.37 -0.87 -18.04
N GLY A 214 -7.27 -0.45 -16.77
CA GLY A 214 -7.83 0.79 -16.27
C GLY A 214 -7.08 2.03 -16.76
N LYS A 215 -7.72 3.20 -16.60
CA LYS A 215 -7.15 4.49 -17.00
C LYS A 215 -6.45 5.18 -15.83
N VAL A 216 -5.48 6.03 -16.14
CA VAL A 216 -4.83 6.89 -15.15
C VAL A 216 -5.82 7.99 -14.72
N GLU A 217 -6.10 8.05 -13.42
CA GLU A 217 -6.84 9.16 -12.80
C GLU A 217 -6.16 9.53 -11.48
N VAL A 218 -6.30 10.78 -11.06
CA VAL A 218 -5.72 11.30 -9.82
C VAL A 218 -6.80 11.99 -9.00
N LEU A 219 -6.85 11.71 -7.71
CA LEU A 219 -7.69 12.46 -6.77
C LEU A 219 -6.91 13.67 -6.24
N GLU A 220 -7.35 14.87 -6.62
CA GLU A 220 -6.85 16.13 -6.08
C GLU A 220 -7.70 16.56 -4.89
N ILE A 221 -7.04 16.89 -3.77
CA ILE A 221 -7.68 17.38 -2.55
C ILE A 221 -7.03 18.72 -2.17
N THR A 222 -7.83 19.78 -2.13
CA THR A 222 -7.41 21.12 -1.67
C THR A 222 -8.37 21.60 -0.59
N GLY A 223 -7.95 21.45 0.67
CA GLY A 223 -8.83 21.68 1.82
C GLY A 223 -10.06 20.76 1.78
N ASP A 224 -11.24 21.37 1.66
CA ASP A 224 -12.50 20.64 1.53
C ASP A 224 -12.88 20.28 0.09
N ALA A 225 -12.23 20.87 -0.91
CA ALA A 225 -12.50 20.55 -2.32
C ALA A 225 -11.84 19.23 -2.72
N VAL A 226 -12.60 18.37 -3.38
CA VAL A 226 -12.14 17.10 -3.95
C VAL A 226 -12.48 17.05 -5.43
N LYS A 227 -11.49 16.73 -6.27
CA LYS A 227 -11.64 16.68 -7.73
C LYS A 227 -10.94 15.46 -8.30
N VAL A 228 -11.58 14.80 -9.27
CA VAL A 228 -10.92 13.76 -10.07
C VAL A 228 -10.30 14.42 -11.30
N LEU A 229 -8.98 14.29 -11.43
CA LEU A 229 -8.21 14.67 -12.60
C LEU A 229 -8.07 13.43 -13.50
N LYS A 230 -8.31 13.60 -14.79
CA LYS A 230 -8.19 12.55 -15.80
C LYS A 230 -7.21 13.00 -16.86
N GLU A 231 -6.56 12.04 -17.51
CA GLU A 231 -5.81 12.34 -18.72
C GLU A 231 -6.74 12.96 -19.79
N PRO A 232 -6.27 13.95 -20.56
CA PRO A 232 -7.03 14.59 -21.64
C PRO A 232 -7.57 13.62 -22.69
#